data_AF-A0A958LKI5-F1
#
_entry.id   AF-A0A958LKI5-F1
#
_cell.length_a   1.000
_cell.length_b   1.000
_cell.length_c   1.000
_cell.angle_alpha   90.00
_cell.angle_beta   90.00
_cell.angle_gamma   90.00
#
_symmetry.space_group_name_H-M   'P 1'
#
loop_
_entity.id
_entity.type
_entity.pdbx_description
1 polymer ?
#
loop_
_entity_poly.entity_id
_entity_poly.type
_entity_poly.pdbx_seq_one_letter_code
_entity_poly.pdbx_strand_id
1 'polypeptide(L)'
;RMGDQACNIAHNGRDYLAREPIHTKTDLLAMANLVKQMVRESLDAFVRRDTELSQLVLEKDDEVDEAKNEIFNELKEYMKDHPDQIDSCLDLILIARNLERLGDHATNIAEQVIFLATGDDIRHGNNLTPRSPNP
;
A
#
# COMPACT_ATOMS: atom_id res chain seq x y z
N ARG A 1 4.17 -8.76 -9.91
CA ARG A 1 4.07 -8.38 -8.48
C ARG A 1 2.81 -7.56 -8.20
N MET A 2 2.63 -6.34 -8.72
CA MET A 2 1.38 -5.59 -8.56
C MET A 2 0.14 -6.34 -9.11
N GLY A 3 0.24 -6.90 -10.33
CA GLY A 3 -0.83 -7.71 -10.91
C GLY A 3 -1.23 -8.92 -10.04
N ASP A 4 -0.26 -9.53 -9.34
CA ASP A 4 -0.53 -10.66 -8.45
C ASP A 4 -1.35 -10.22 -7.22
N GLN A 5 -1.05 -9.05 -6.66
CA GLN A 5 -1.84 -8.48 -5.55
C GLN A 5 -3.28 -8.20 -6.00
N ALA A 6 -3.46 -7.67 -7.22
CA ALA A 6 -4.80 -7.42 -7.77
C ALA A 6 -5.59 -8.73 -7.98
N CYS A 7 -4.95 -9.80 -8.45
CA CYS A 7 -5.56 -11.12 -8.54
C CYS A 7 -5.97 -11.66 -7.16
N ASN A 8 -5.12 -11.49 -6.15
CA ASN A 8 -5.44 -11.92 -4.77
C ASN A 8 -6.62 -11.12 -4.19
N ILE A 9 -6.69 -9.81 -4.44
CA ILE A 9 -7.84 -8.98 -4.06
C ILE A 9 -9.13 -9.50 -4.71
N ALA A 10 -9.09 -9.84 -6.00
CA ALA A 10 -10.25 -10.38 -6.70
C ALA A 10 -10.69 -11.74 -6.14
N HIS A 11 -9.74 -12.63 -5.80
CA HIS A 11 -10.05 -13.91 -5.18
C HIS A 11 -10.68 -13.74 -3.79
N ASN A 12 -10.04 -12.97 -2.90
CA ASN A 12 -10.57 -12.72 -1.55
C ASN A 12 -11.91 -11.97 -1.59
N GLY A 13 -12.07 -11.03 -2.54
CA GLY A 13 -13.32 -10.30 -2.73
C GLY A 13 -14.47 -11.20 -3.18
N ARG A 14 -14.20 -12.15 -4.07
CA ARG A 14 -15.19 -13.16 -4.46
C ARG A 14 -15.60 -14.03 -3.27
N ASP A 15 -14.63 -14.46 -2.48
CA ASP A 15 -14.88 -15.32 -1.34
C ASP A 15 -15.67 -14.55 -0.26
N TYR A 16 -15.32 -13.28 0.00
CA TYR A 16 -16.08 -12.37 0.88
C TYR A 16 -17.53 -12.19 0.43
N LEU A 17 -17.75 -11.94 -0.86
CA LEU A 17 -19.09 -11.74 -1.43
C LEU A 17 -19.99 -12.99 -1.37
N ALA A 18 -19.40 -14.17 -1.15
CA ALA A 18 -20.15 -15.42 -0.94
C ALA A 18 -20.61 -15.61 0.52
N ARG A 19 -20.21 -14.72 1.44
CA ARG A 19 -20.53 -14.76 2.87
C ARG A 19 -21.47 -13.62 3.26
N GLU A 20 -21.91 -13.63 4.50
CA GLU A 20 -22.66 -12.51 5.07
C GLU A 20 -21.73 -11.28 5.16
N PRO A 21 -22.16 -10.13 4.61
CA PRO A 21 -21.36 -8.92 4.66
C PRO A 21 -21.28 -8.40 6.10
N ILE A 22 -20.12 -7.89 6.46
CA ILE A 22 -19.94 -7.22 7.75
C ILE A 22 -20.23 -5.73 7.60
N HIS A 23 -20.68 -5.11 8.69
CA HIS A 23 -20.93 -3.68 8.75
C HIS A 23 -19.80 -3.00 9.53
N THR A 24 -18.79 -2.52 8.81
CA THR A 24 -17.67 -1.76 9.39
C THR A 24 -17.87 -0.27 9.20
N LYS A 25 -17.23 0.51 10.08
CA LYS A 25 -17.04 1.96 9.97
C LYS A 25 -15.83 2.30 9.12
N THR A 26 -14.82 1.43 9.05
CA THR A 26 -13.63 1.69 8.23
C THR A 26 -13.91 1.63 6.74
N ASP A 27 -13.26 2.53 6.02
CA ASP A 27 -13.46 2.72 4.58
C ASP A 27 -12.35 2.06 3.76
N LEU A 28 -12.49 0.75 3.53
CA LEU A 28 -11.62 0.00 2.63
C LEU A 28 -11.60 0.60 1.20
N LEU A 29 -12.70 1.23 0.78
CA LEU A 29 -12.80 1.87 -0.53
C LEU A 29 -11.94 3.14 -0.59
N ALA A 30 -11.87 3.93 0.49
CA ALA A 30 -10.96 5.05 0.60
C ALA A 30 -9.49 4.59 0.46
N MET A 31 -9.08 3.55 1.20
CA MET A 31 -7.74 2.96 1.06
C MET A 31 -7.47 2.49 -0.37
N ALA A 32 -8.44 1.82 -1.01
CA ALA A 32 -8.30 1.35 -2.39
C ALA A 32 -8.13 2.50 -3.40
N ASN A 33 -8.85 3.61 -3.20
CA ASN A 33 -8.73 4.80 -4.05
C ASN A 33 -7.37 5.48 -3.88
N LEU A 34 -6.89 5.59 -2.64
CA LEU A 34 -5.58 6.14 -2.31
C LEU A 34 -4.45 5.33 -2.98
N VAL A 35 -4.46 4.02 -2.82
CA VAL A 35 -3.48 3.12 -3.46
C VAL A 35 -3.55 3.20 -4.98
N LYS A 36 -4.75 3.25 -5.56
CA LYS A 36 -4.92 3.44 -7.01
C LYS A 36 -4.32 4.77 -7.49
N GLN A 37 -4.46 5.83 -6.70
CA GLN A 37 -3.83 7.11 -6.99
C GLN A 37 -2.30 7.01 -6.93
N MET A 38 -1.73 6.41 -5.88
CA MET A 38 -0.28 6.19 -5.78
C MET A 38 0.29 5.42 -6.97
N VAL A 39 -0.38 4.34 -7.40
CA VAL A 39 0.06 3.56 -8.57
C VAL A 39 0.03 4.41 -9.84
N ARG A 40 -1.00 5.23 -10.02
CA ARG A 40 -1.07 6.12 -11.19
C ARG A 40 0.02 7.18 -11.15
N GLU A 41 0.17 7.86 -10.03
CA GLU A 41 1.12 8.96 -9.86
C GLU A 41 2.57 8.47 -9.95
N SER A 42 2.90 7.30 -9.42
CA SER A 42 4.24 6.72 -9.56
C SER A 42 4.60 6.39 -11.01
N LEU A 43 3.63 5.92 -11.80
CA LEU A 43 3.81 5.69 -13.24
C LEU A 43 3.94 7.02 -14.01
N ASP A 44 3.10 8.00 -13.70
CA ASP A 44 3.17 9.34 -14.31
C ASP A 44 4.51 10.01 -13.99
N ALA A 45 4.98 9.90 -12.74
CA ALA A 45 6.28 10.40 -12.29
C ALA A 45 7.43 9.73 -13.03
N PHE A 46 7.35 8.41 -13.21
CA PHE A 46 8.37 7.65 -13.94
C PHE A 46 8.48 8.08 -15.41
N VAL A 47 7.35 8.19 -16.11
CA VAL A 47 7.35 8.59 -17.52
C VAL A 47 7.90 10.00 -17.70
N ARG A 48 7.63 10.91 -16.76
CA ARG A 48 8.02 12.32 -16.84
C ARG A 48 9.34 12.66 -16.15
N ARG A 49 9.93 11.70 -15.42
CA ARG A 49 11.07 11.92 -14.51
C ARG A 49 10.76 13.01 -13.47
N ASP A 50 9.53 13.01 -12.96
CA ASP A 50 9.01 14.04 -12.06
C ASP A 50 9.30 13.65 -10.61
N THR A 51 10.31 14.28 -10.02
CA THR A 51 10.72 14.03 -8.64
C THR A 51 9.75 14.62 -7.62
N GLU A 52 9.06 15.70 -7.95
CA GLU A 52 8.05 16.31 -7.06
C GLU A 52 6.85 15.38 -6.93
N LEU A 53 6.35 14.85 -8.05
CA LEU A 53 5.28 13.86 -8.02
C LEU A 53 5.71 12.57 -7.32
N SER A 54 6.97 12.17 -7.46
CA SER A 54 7.52 11.02 -6.72
C SER A 54 7.48 11.24 -5.21
N GLN A 55 7.86 12.43 -4.72
CA GLN A 55 7.80 12.76 -3.30
C GLN A 55 6.38 12.70 -2.76
N LEU A 56 5.40 13.20 -3.53
CA LEU A 56 3.98 13.10 -3.17
C LEU A 56 3.46 11.66 -3.11
N VAL A 57 4.08 10.71 -3.83
CA VAL A 57 3.74 9.28 -3.69
C VAL A 57 4.27 8.73 -2.37
N LEU A 58 5.51 9.08 -2.00
CA LEU A 58 6.12 8.63 -0.74
C LEU A 58 5.33 9.12 0.48
N GLU A 59 4.83 10.36 0.45
CA GLU A 59 4.02 10.94 1.53
C GLU A 59 2.69 10.20 1.74
N LYS A 60 2.11 9.60 0.69
CA LYS A 60 0.86 8.84 0.78
C LYS A 60 1.04 7.43 1.36
N ASP A 61 2.28 6.94 1.44
CA ASP A 61 2.58 5.60 1.96
C ASP A 61 2.17 5.49 3.44
N ASP A 62 2.48 6.51 4.23
CA ASP A 62 2.08 6.62 5.63
C ASP A 62 0.55 6.59 5.79
N GLU A 63 -0.19 7.30 4.92
CA GLU A 63 -1.66 7.31 4.92
C GLU A 63 -2.25 5.91 4.63
N VAL A 64 -1.63 5.14 3.73
CA VAL A 64 -2.05 3.75 3.43
C VAL A 64 -1.78 2.84 4.62
N ASP A 65 -0.63 3.00 5.28
CA ASP A 65 -0.26 2.22 6.46
C ASP A 65 -1.18 2.49 7.65
N GLU A 66 -1.52 3.76 7.90
CA GLU A 66 -2.50 4.16 8.91
C GLU A 66 -3.87 3.54 8.62
N ALA A 67 -4.38 3.68 7.38
CA ALA A 67 -5.67 3.11 6.99
C ALA A 67 -5.71 1.59 7.16
N LYS A 68 -4.64 0.87 6.79
CA LYS A 68 -4.51 -0.58 7.00
C LYS A 68 -4.61 -0.94 8.49
N ASN A 69 -3.92 -0.20 9.34
CA ASN A 69 -3.90 -0.45 10.78
C ASN A 69 -5.27 -0.18 11.43
N GLU A 70 -5.97 0.87 11.00
CA GLU A 70 -7.34 1.16 11.42
C GLU A 70 -8.30 0.01 11.04
N ILE A 71 -8.25 -0.43 9.77
CA ILE A 71 -9.07 -1.54 9.27
C ILE A 71 -8.78 -2.81 10.08
N PHE A 72 -7.50 -3.13 10.31
CA PHE A 72 -7.12 -4.32 11.06
C PHE A 72 -7.63 -4.29 12.50
N ASN A 73 -7.47 -3.16 13.20
CA ASN A 73 -7.90 -3.03 14.58
C ASN A 73 -9.41 -3.10 14.72
N GLU A 74 -10.16 -2.45 13.82
CA GLU A 74 -11.62 -2.53 13.84
C GLU A 74 -12.11 -3.96 13.60
N LEU A 75 -11.59 -4.63 12.57
CA LEU A 75 -11.97 -6.01 12.26
C LEU A 75 -11.61 -6.96 13.40
N LYS A 76 -10.47 -6.74 14.06
CA LYS A 76 -10.07 -7.53 15.22
C LYS A 76 -11.04 -7.37 16.40
N GLU A 77 -11.51 -6.16 16.68
CA GLU A 77 -12.54 -5.95 17.72
C GLU A 77 -13.87 -6.57 17.29
N TYR A 78 -14.28 -6.40 16.03
CA TYR A 78 -15.50 -6.98 15.48
C TYR A 78 -15.55 -8.51 15.62
N MET A 79 -14.44 -9.20 15.34
CA MET A 79 -14.32 -10.66 15.48
C MET A 79 -14.58 -11.17 16.91
N LYS A 80 -14.36 -10.33 17.95
CA LYS A 80 -14.61 -10.74 19.35
C LYS A 80 -16.10 -10.87 19.64
N ASP A 81 -16.90 -9.98 19.06
CA ASP A 81 -18.35 -9.93 19.23
C ASP A 81 -19.08 -10.85 18.23
N HIS A 82 -18.46 -11.15 17.09
CA HIS A 82 -19.03 -11.92 15.98
C HIS A 82 -18.12 -13.08 15.55
N PRO A 83 -17.94 -14.12 16.38
CA PRO A 83 -17.04 -15.24 16.08
C PRO A 83 -17.46 -16.08 14.86
N ASP A 84 -18.73 -16.02 14.46
CA ASP A 84 -19.28 -16.63 13.25
C ASP A 84 -18.89 -15.90 11.96
N GLN A 85 -18.39 -14.66 12.06
CA GLN A 85 -18.01 -13.82 10.91
C GLN A 85 -16.48 -13.65 10.75
N ILE A 86 -15.69 -14.47 11.45
CA ILE A 86 -14.21 -14.43 11.40
C ILE A 86 -13.70 -14.55 9.96
N ASP A 87 -14.24 -15.46 9.16
CA ASP A 87 -13.78 -15.66 7.78
C ASP A 87 -14.01 -14.41 6.90
N SER A 88 -15.16 -13.75 7.03
CA SER A 88 -15.45 -12.50 6.31
C SER A 88 -14.48 -11.39 6.71
N CYS A 89 -14.15 -11.26 8.00
CA CYS A 89 -13.17 -10.30 8.47
C CYS A 89 -11.75 -10.63 7.98
N LEU A 90 -11.37 -11.91 7.93
CA LEU A 90 -10.07 -12.35 7.40
C LEU A 90 -9.92 -12.00 5.92
N ASP A 91 -10.96 -12.20 5.09
CA ASP A 91 -10.92 -11.82 3.67
C ASP A 91 -10.64 -10.32 3.49
N LEU A 92 -11.28 -9.47 4.29
CA LEU A 92 -11.07 -8.01 4.24
C LEU A 92 -9.67 -7.61 4.73
N ILE A 93 -9.15 -8.23 5.79
CA ILE A 93 -7.76 -8.04 6.25
C ILE A 93 -6.79 -8.40 5.11
N LEU A 94 -7.03 -9.51 4.42
CA LEU A 94 -6.19 -9.93 3.31
C LEU A 94 -6.31 -8.96 2.13
N ILE A 95 -7.49 -8.41 1.83
CA ILE A 95 -7.66 -7.37 0.81
C ILE A 95 -6.86 -6.12 1.19
N ALA A 96 -7.02 -5.60 2.41
CA ALA A 96 -6.29 -4.44 2.91
C ALA A 96 -4.77 -4.65 2.84
N ARG A 97 -4.28 -5.84 3.22
CA ARG A 97 -2.87 -6.20 3.07
C ARG A 97 -2.39 -6.18 1.61
N ASN A 98 -3.18 -6.70 0.67
CA ASN A 98 -2.79 -6.66 -0.75
C ASN A 98 -2.80 -5.22 -1.30
N LEU A 99 -3.67 -4.35 -0.78
CA LEU A 99 -3.67 -2.92 -1.10
C LEU A 99 -2.41 -2.21 -0.59
N GLU A 100 -1.99 -2.45 0.65
CA GLU A 100 -0.72 -1.89 1.16
C GLU A 100 0.47 -2.35 0.31
N ARG A 101 0.55 -3.63 -0.04
CA ARG A 101 1.63 -4.15 -0.92
C ARG A 101 1.61 -3.53 -2.33
N LEU A 102 0.46 -3.05 -2.81
CA LEU A 102 0.37 -2.27 -4.04
C LEU A 102 0.92 -0.86 -3.82
N GLY A 103 0.62 -0.24 -2.67
CA GLY A 103 1.23 1.00 -2.19
C GLY A 103 2.75 0.92 -2.14
N ASP A 104 3.30 -0.07 -1.45
CA ASP A 104 4.75 -0.34 -1.39
C ASP A 104 5.39 -0.36 -2.79
N HIS A 105 4.74 -1.04 -3.74
CA HIS A 105 5.25 -1.12 -5.10
C HIS A 105 5.23 0.21 -5.83
N ALA A 106 4.25 1.08 -5.55
CA ALA A 106 4.21 2.44 -6.07
C ALA A 106 5.34 3.29 -5.46
N THR A 107 5.56 3.19 -4.15
CA THR A 107 6.66 3.82 -3.40
C THR A 107 8.01 3.41 -3.98
N ASN A 108 8.25 2.12 -4.22
CA ASN A 108 9.46 1.60 -4.86
C ASN A 108 9.72 2.20 -6.26
N ILE A 109 8.66 2.48 -7.03
CA ILE A 109 8.79 3.14 -8.35
C ILE A 109 9.19 4.60 -8.15
N ALA A 110 8.51 5.33 -7.25
CA ALA A 110 8.81 6.72 -6.95
C ALA A 110 10.25 6.93 -6.47
N GLU A 111 10.74 6.07 -5.56
CA GLU A 111 12.14 6.10 -5.10
C GLU A 111 13.13 5.92 -6.25
N GLN A 112 12.84 5.01 -7.20
CA GLN A 112 13.67 4.81 -8.38
C GLN A 112 13.69 6.03 -9.30
N VAL A 113 12.57 6.74 -9.43
CA VAL A 113 12.51 7.97 -10.21
C VAL A 113 13.42 9.04 -9.61
N ILE A 114 13.36 9.22 -8.29
CA ILE A 114 14.22 10.17 -7.58
C ILE A 114 15.68 9.80 -7.79
N PHE A 115 16.05 8.53 -7.55
CA PHE A 115 17.41 8.06 -7.79
C PHE A 115 17.88 8.27 -9.25
N LEU A 116 17.04 7.99 -10.24
CA LEU A 116 17.37 8.17 -11.65
C LEU A 116 17.52 9.64 -12.08
N ALA A 117 16.89 10.57 -11.34
CA ALA A 117 16.93 12.00 -11.64
C ALA A 117 18.08 12.71 -10.90
N THR A 118 18.34 12.35 -9.65
CA THR A 118 19.31 13.05 -8.77
C THR A 118 20.62 12.30 -8.60
N GLY A 119 20.61 10.97 -8.75
CA GLY A 119 21.73 10.10 -8.37
C GLY A 119 21.81 9.78 -6.88
N ASP A 120 20.89 10.33 -6.07
CA ASP A 120 20.85 10.13 -4.62
C ASP A 120 19.97 8.92 -4.26
N ASP A 121 20.53 8.00 -3.49
CA ASP A 121 19.81 6.82 -3.02
C ASP A 121 19.03 7.14 -1.74
N ILE A 122 17.73 7.40 -1.90
CA ILE A 122 16.82 7.71 -0.80
C ILE A 122 16.14 6.48 -0.19
N ARG A 123 16.37 5.29 -0.75
CA ARG A 123 15.71 4.02 -0.32
C ARG A 123 16.14 3.56 1.07
N HIS A 124 17.21 4.15 1.60
CA HIS A 124 17.74 3.88 2.93
C HIS A 124 18.01 5.21 3.62
N GLY A 125 17.12 5.62 4.54
CA GLY A 125 17.35 6.77 5.40
C GLY A 125 18.73 6.65 6.08
N ASN A 126 19.67 7.52 5.68
CA ASN A 126 20.99 7.74 6.28
C ASN A 126 21.73 6.48 6.79
N ASN A 127 22.48 5.80 5.92
CA ASN A 127 23.64 5.01 6.35
C ASN A 127 24.68 4.74 5.23
N LEU A 128 24.96 5.72 4.39
CA LEU A 128 26.17 5.71 3.56
C LEU A 128 27.20 6.64 4.21
N THR A 129 28.11 6.05 4.99
CA THR A 129 29.38 6.72 5.31
C THR A 129 30.07 7.11 4.00
N PRO A 130 30.71 8.30 3.92
CA PRO A 130 31.41 8.69 2.71
C PRO A 130 32.53 7.68 2.47
N ARG A 131 32.55 7.03 1.29
CA ARG A 131 33.72 6.25 0.87
C ARG A 131 34.89 7.21 0.79
N SER A 132 35.86 7.04 1.69
CA SER A 132 37.14 7.72 1.64
C SER A 132 37.77 7.55 0.24
N PRO A 133 38.45 8.58 -0.31
CA PRO A 133 39.20 8.40 -1.53
C PRO A 133 40.33 7.39 -1.27
N ASN A 134 40.42 6.36 -2.12
CA ASN A 134 41.51 5.38 -2.06
C ASN A 134 42.87 6.07 -2.28
N PRO A 135 43.94 5.58 -1.62
CA PRO A 135 45.29 6.16 -1.69
C PRO A 135 45.95 6.05 -3.06
#